data_AF-A0A8S3JRV0-F1
#
_entry.id   AF-A0A8S3JRV0-F1
#
_cell.length_a   1.000
_cell.length_b   1.000
_cell.length_c   1.000
_cell.angle_alpha   90.00
_cell.angle_beta   90.00
_cell.angle_gamma   90.00
#
_symmetry.space_group_name_H-M   'P 1'
#
loop_
_entity.id
_entity.type
_entity.pdbx_description
1 polymer ?
#
loop_
_entity_poly.entity_id
_entity_poly.type
_entity_poly.pdbx_seq_one_letter_code
_entity_poly.pdbx_strand_id
1 'polypeptide(L)' 'MGCMSTPIEAGYSVLGWNRPGFGESSGHPGTVSEINSIDAVMRYAIEELHFLVDDIVIFAWSIGG' A
#
# COMPACT_ATOMS: atom_id res chain seq x y z
N MET A 1 15.19 -1.74 2.47
CA MET A 1 14.34 -2.44 3.47
C MET A 1 13.28 -1.45 3.88
N GLY A 2 12.01 -1.77 3.62
CA GLY A 2 10.90 -0.86 3.91
C GLY A 2 10.85 -0.49 5.38
N CYS A 3 10.44 0.75 5.67
CA CYS A 3 10.32 1.30 7.02
C CYS A 3 9.11 0.69 7.75
N MET A 4 9.00 -0.64 7.81
CA MET A 4 7.85 -1.34 8.40
C MET A 4 7.99 -1.46 9.91
N SER A 5 9.22 -1.55 10.44
CA SER A 5 9.45 -1.71 11.89
C SER A 5 9.05 -0.47 12.69
N THR A 6 9.43 0.73 12.23
CA THR A 6 9.12 1.98 12.93
C THR A 6 7.63 2.21 13.19
N PRO A 7 6.71 2.11 12.19
CA PRO A 7 5.28 2.25 12.43
C PRO A 7 4.72 1.13 13.32
N ILE A 8 5.21 -0.12 13.19
CA ILE A 8 4.80 -1.22 14.09
C ILE A 8 5.19 -0.91 15.54
N GLU A 9 6.42 -0.45 15.77
CA GLU A 9 6.91 -0.07 17.10
C GLU A 9 6.15 1.13 17.68
N ALA A 10 5.66 2.03 16.83
CA ALA A 10 4.81 3.15 17.21
C ALA A 10 3.33 2.76 17.43
N GLY A 11 2.97 1.48 17.25
CA GLY A 11 1.62 0.96 17.49
C GLY A 11 0.67 1.01 16.29
N TYR A 12 1.18 1.29 15.09
CA TYR A 12 0.39 1.26 13.86
C TYR A 12 0.35 -0.15 13.25
N SER A 13 -0.79 -0.47 12.63
CA SER A 13 -0.88 -1.57 11.68
C SER A 13 -0.15 -1.21 10.38
N VAL A 14 0.52 -2.18 9.76
CA VAL A 14 1.26 -1.96 8.50
C VAL A 14 0.77 -2.91 7.43
N LEU A 15 0.34 -2.34 6.30
CA LEU A 15 -0.06 -3.07 5.10
C LEU A 15 0.95 -2.80 3.98
N GLY A 16 1.67 -3.82 3.55
CA GLY A 16 2.55 -3.77 2.39
C GLY A 16 1.94 -4.52 1.21
N TRP A 17 2.09 -4.00 -0.01
CA TRP A 17 1.67 -4.69 -1.23
C TRP A 17 2.77 -4.65 -2.30
N ASN A 18 2.72 -5.62 -3.21
CA ASN A 18 3.57 -5.63 -4.39
C ASN A 18 2.89 -4.85 -5.52
N ARG A 19 3.64 -4.00 -6.21
CA ARG A 19 3.14 -3.21 -7.34
C ARG A 19 2.88 -4.10 -8.56
N PRO A 20 2.05 -3.67 -9.53
CA PRO A 20 1.75 -4.46 -10.71
C PRO A 20 3.03 -4.90 -11.46
N GLY A 21 3.16 -6.20 -11.73
CA GLY A 21 4.33 -6.78 -12.40
C GLY A 21 5.58 -6.93 -11.54
N PHE A 22 5.49 -6.76 -10.21
CA PHE A 22 6.59 -7.01 -9.27
C PHE A 22 6.21 -8.12 -8.27
N GLY A 23 7.21 -8.89 -7.82
CA GLY A 23 7.01 -9.98 -6.88
C GLY A 23 6.01 -11.01 -7.44
N GLU A 24 4.94 -11.27 -6.69
CA GLU A 24 3.84 -12.16 -7.10
C GLU A 24 2.62 -11.42 -7.67
N SER A 25 2.66 -10.08 -7.75
CA SER A 25 1.58 -9.29 -8.36
C SER A 25 1.59 -9.44 -9.87
N SER A 26 0.43 -9.73 -10.44
CA SER A 26 0.23 -9.81 -11.89
C SER A 26 0.24 -8.43 -12.57
N GLY A 27 0.11 -8.41 -13.90
CA GLY A 27 0.08 -7.17 -14.69
C GLY A 27 1.46 -6.66 -15.11
N HIS A 28 1.51 -5.38 -15.48
CA HIS A 28 2.74 -4.71 -15.92
C HIS A 28 2.85 -3.33 -15.24
N PRO A 29 4.07 -2.85 -14.92
CA PRO A 29 4.27 -1.52 -14.38
C PRO A 29 3.80 -0.43 -15.35
N GLY A 30 3.10 0.59 -14.85
CA GLY A 30 2.63 1.70 -15.67
C GLY A 30 1.70 2.63 -14.90
N THR A 31 1.57 3.88 -15.32
CA THR A 31 0.86 4.91 -14.53
C THR A 31 -0.56 4.50 -14.16
N VAL A 32 -1.31 3.94 -15.11
CA VAL A 32 -2.71 3.51 -14.88
C VAL A 32 -2.77 2.29 -13.96
N SER A 33 -1.91 1.29 -14.16
CA SER A 33 -1.90 0.10 -13.32
C SER A 33 -1.46 0.42 -11.89
N GLU A 34 -0.52 1.35 -11.70
CA GLU A 34 -0.10 1.83 -10.38
C GLU A 34 -1.26 2.52 -9.64
N ILE A 35 -1.97 3.46 -10.29
CA ILE A 35 -3.15 4.13 -9.71
C ILE A 35 -4.21 3.11 -9.30
N ASN A 36 -4.52 2.15 -10.19
CA ASN A 36 -5.50 1.11 -9.91
C ASN A 36 -5.06 0.20 -8.76
N SER A 37 -3.76 -0.06 -8.62
CA SER A 37 -3.24 -0.86 -7.51
C SER A 37 -3.38 -0.15 -6.17
N ILE A 38 -3.16 1.17 -6.13
CA ILE A 38 -3.35 1.99 -4.93
C ILE A 38 -4.84 2.02 -4.56
N ASP A 39 -5.73 2.22 -5.53
CA ASP A 39 -7.18 2.20 -5.30
C ASP A 39 -7.64 0.87 -4.71
N ALA A 40 -7.18 -0.26 -5.27
CA ALA A 40 -7.52 -1.59 -4.77
C ALA A 40 -7.06 -1.80 -3.30
N VAL A 41 -5.86 -1.33 -2.95
CA VAL A 41 -5.33 -1.43 -1.58
C VAL A 41 -6.09 -0.53 -0.62
N MET A 42 -6.40 0.70 -1.02
CA MET A 42 -7.20 1.63 -0.19
C MET A 42 -8.59 1.07 0.07
N ARG A 43 -9.25 0.54 -0.96
CA ARG A 43 -10.57 -0.08 -0.83
C ARG A 43 -10.52 -1.31 0.07
N TYR A 44 -9.50 -2.15 -0.04
CA TYR A 44 -9.31 -3.27 0.89
C TYR A 44 -9.16 -2.78 2.34
N ALA A 45 -8.37 -1.74 2.59
CA ALA A 45 -8.19 -1.19 3.94
C ALA A 45 -9.49 -0.61 4.54
N ILE A 46 -10.34 0.00 3.71
CA ILE A 46 -11.59 0.64 4.16
C ILE A 46 -12.74 -0.38 4.24
N GLU A 47 -12.95 -1.13 3.17
CA GLU A 47 -14.12 -2.00 3.01
C GLU A 47 -13.96 -3.31 3.80
N GLU A 48 -12.76 -3.91 3.81
CA GLU A 48 -12.52 -5.22 4.44
C GLU A 48 -11.85 -5.13 5.81
N LEU A 49 -10.90 -4.19 6.00
CA LEU A 49 -10.22 -4.00 7.28
C LEU A 49 -10.87 -2.92 8.16
N HIS A 50 -11.86 -2.20 7.62
CA HIS A 50 -12.67 -1.21 8.34
C HIS A 50 -11.89 -0.03 8.95
N PHE A 51 -10.74 0.35 8.35
CA PHE A 51 -10.04 1.57 8.73
C PHE A 51 -10.78 2.80 8.21
N LEU A 52 -10.83 3.87 9.01
CA LEU A 52 -11.27 5.18 8.54
C LEU A 52 -10.19 5.79 7.65
N VAL A 53 -10.60 6.55 6.64
CA VAL A 53 -9.66 7.21 5.72
C VAL A 53 -8.68 8.12 6.47
N ASP A 54 -9.16 8.82 7.50
CA ASP A 54 -8.34 9.73 8.31
C ASP A 54 -7.27 9.01 9.17
N ASP A 55 -7.42 7.69 9.36
CA ASP A 55 -6.48 6.85 10.11
C ASP A 55 -5.46 6.13 9.19
N ILE A 56 -5.52 6.36 7.87
CA ILE A 56 -4.64 5.72 6.88
C ILE A 56 -3.55 6.69 6.44
N VAL A 57 -2.29 6.27 6.58
CA VAL A 57 -1.12 6.98 6.05
C VAL A 57 -0.47 6.17 4.95
N ILE A 58 -0.36 6.74 3.75
CA ILE A 58 0.38 6.11 2.64
C ILE A 58 1.85 6.48 2.76
N PHE A 59 2.68 5.49 3.05
CA PHE A 59 4.13 5.64 3.01
C PHE A 59 4.70 5.09 1.70
N ALA A 60 5.48 5.92 1.04
CA ALA A 60 6.04 5.65 -0.25
C ALA A 60 7.50 6.08 -0.30
N TRP A 61 8.36 5.28 -0.92
CA TRP A 61 9.80 5.56 -0.99
C TRP A 61 10.32 5.42 -2.42
N SER A 62 11.16 6.38 -2.82
CA SER A 62 11.77 6.46 -4.15
C SER A 62 10.72 6.38 -5.26
N ILE A 63 10.71 5.32 -6.08
CA ILE A 63 9.74 5.16 -7.17
C ILE A 63 8.30 4.93 -6.67
N GLY A 64 8.12 4.66 -5.38
CA GLY A 64 6.79 4.53 -4.77
C GLY A 64 6.10 5.85 -4.45
N GLY A 65 6.82 6.97 -4.44
CA GLY A 65 6.32 8.30 -4.06
C GLY A 65 5.73 9.11 -5.19
#